data_AF-A0A968N4F8-F1
#
_entry.id   AF-A0A968N4F8-F1
#
_cell.length_a   1.000
_cell.length_b   1.000
_cell.length_c   1.000
_cell.angle_alpha   90.00
_cell.angle_beta   90.00
_cell.angle_gamma   90.00
#
_symmetry.space_group_name_H-M   'P 1'
#
loop_
_entity.id
_entity.type
_entity.pdbx_description
1 polymer ?
#
loop_
_entity_poly.entity_id
_entity_poly.type
_entity_poly.pdbx_seq_one_letter_code
_entity_poly.pdbx_strand_id
1 'polypeptide(L)'
;MGKASAALQQALGAYGISQNRLATELGVKRSIVHRWFHGQVDPSAETVANLADALRRIEPGAAQVFIETFFGQSETLDNSGLGSDDESD
;
A
#
# COMPACT_ATOMS: atom_id res chain seq x y z
N MET A 1 -0.23 12.23 4.54
CA MET A 1 -0.35 11.27 3.43
C MET A 1 -1.67 10.55 3.58
N GLY A 2 -2.47 10.43 2.52
CA GLY A 2 -3.74 9.69 2.54
C GLY A 2 -3.49 8.19 2.69
N LYS A 3 -4.46 7.45 3.26
CA LYS A 3 -4.34 5.98 3.46
C LYS A 3 -4.03 5.24 2.16
N ALA A 4 -4.64 5.68 1.05
CA ALA A 4 -4.39 5.12 -0.28
C ALA A 4 -2.95 5.33 -0.75
N SER A 5 -2.37 6.50 -0.53
CA SER A 5 -0.99 6.78 -0.94
C SER A 5 0.03 5.94 -0.18
N ALA A 6 -0.18 5.73 1.13
CA ALA A 6 0.70 4.90 1.96
C ALA A 6 0.62 3.42 1.54
N ALA A 7 -0.60 2.91 1.36
CA ALA A 7 -0.84 1.55 0.87
C ALA A 7 -0.19 1.32 -0.51
N LEU A 8 -0.34 2.28 -1.42
CA LEU A 8 0.20 2.17 -2.77
C LEU A 8 1.73 2.18 -2.76
N GLN A 9 2.34 3.04 -1.95
CA GLN A 9 3.80 3.07 -1.77
C GLN A 9 4.33 1.76 -1.21
N GLN A 10 3.67 1.20 -0.19
CA GLN A 10 4.08 -0.04 0.44
C GLN A 10 3.97 -1.23 -0.52
N ALA A 11 2.84 -1.38 -1.22
CA ALA A 11 2.63 -2.46 -2.18
C ALA A 11 3.61 -2.42 -3.36
N LEU A 12 3.80 -1.24 -3.96
CA LEU A 12 4.72 -1.07 -5.09
C LEU A 12 6.17 -1.28 -4.65
N GLY A 13 6.55 -0.78 -3.47
CA GLY A 13 7.89 -0.92 -2.90
C GLY A 13 8.23 -2.36 -2.54
N ALA A 14 7.31 -3.08 -1.89
CA ALA A 14 7.53 -4.46 -1.44
C ALA A 14 7.78 -5.43 -2.59
N TYR A 15 7.13 -5.22 -3.74
CA TYR A 15 7.20 -6.12 -4.91
C TYR A 15 7.95 -5.53 -6.11
N GLY A 16 8.58 -4.35 -5.96
CA GLY A 16 9.34 -3.70 -7.03
C GLY A 16 8.49 -3.32 -8.26
N ILE A 17 7.20 -3.05 -8.07
CA ILE A 17 6.27 -2.72 -9.16
C ILE A 17 6.44 -1.25 -9.53
N SER A 18 6.67 -0.98 -10.81
CA SER A 18 6.77 0.40 -11.29
C SER A 18 5.39 1.05 -11.44
N GLN A 19 5.30 2.37 -11.17
CA GLN A 19 4.09 3.16 -11.43
C GLN A 19 3.61 3.07 -12.88
N ASN A 20 4.53 2.88 -13.83
CA ASN A 20 4.18 2.76 -15.24
C ASN A 20 3.47 1.43 -15.53
N ARG A 21 3.93 0.33 -14.91
CA ARG A 21 3.28 -0.98 -15.06
C ARG A 21 1.86 -0.97 -14.50
N LEU A 22 1.67 -0.36 -13.33
CA LEU A 22 0.34 -0.18 -12.74
C LEU A 22 -0.56 0.71 -13.62
N ALA A 23 -0.01 1.79 -14.19
CA ALA A 23 -0.76 2.66 -15.10
C ALA A 23 -1.25 1.92 -16.35
N THR A 24 -0.39 1.09 -16.95
CA THR A 24 -0.75 0.24 -18.10
C THR A 24 -1.87 -0.74 -17.75
N GLU A 25 -1.78 -1.42 -16.61
CA GLU A 25 -2.79 -2.38 -16.17
C GLU A 25 -4.15 -1.73 -15.87
N LEU A 26 -4.14 -0.51 -15.33
CA LEU A 26 -5.35 0.28 -15.07
C LEU A 26 -5.91 0.98 -16.31
N GLY A 27 -5.15 1.04 -17.41
CA GLY A 27 -5.53 1.82 -18.60
C GLY A 27 -5.56 3.34 -18.35
N VAL A 28 -4.80 3.83 -17.36
CA VAL A 28 -4.73 5.25 -17.00
C VAL A 28 -3.36 5.85 -17.34
N LYS A 29 -3.28 7.19 -17.34
CA LYS A 29 -2.00 7.88 -17.54
C LYS A 29 -1.10 7.69 -16.32
N ARG A 30 0.21 7.48 -16.52
CA ARG A 30 1.22 7.43 -15.45
C ARG A 30 1.16 8.63 -14.51
N SER A 31 0.86 9.83 -15.02
CA SER A 31 0.73 11.06 -14.22
C SER A 31 -0.39 10.98 -13.18
N ILE A 32 -1.43 10.19 -13.42
CA ILE A 32 -2.52 9.97 -12.46
C ILE A 32 -2.01 9.09 -11.32
N VAL A 33 -1.36 7.96 -11.65
CA VAL A 33 -0.73 7.07 -10.66
C VAL A 33 0.31 7.81 -9.82
N HIS A 34 1.11 8.69 -10.44
CA HIS A 34 2.06 9.54 -9.72
C HIS A 34 1.36 10.44 -8.68
N ARG A 35 0.23 11.07 -9.03
CA ARG A 35 -0.53 11.90 -8.08
C ARG A 35 -1.03 11.10 -6.90
N TRP A 36 -1.55 9.88 -7.11
CA TRP A 36 -1.97 8.99 -6.03
C TRP A 36 -0.79 8.51 -5.18
N PHE A 37 0.31 8.12 -5.83
CA PHE A 37 1.53 7.66 -5.17
C PHE A 37 2.14 8.72 -4.25
N HIS A 38 2.13 9.98 -4.67
CA HIS A 38 2.62 11.10 -3.87
C HIS A 38 1.55 11.69 -2.93
N GLY A 39 0.33 11.12 -2.91
CA GLY A 39 -0.78 11.62 -2.09
C GLY A 39 -1.22 13.04 -2.46
N GLN A 40 -1.00 13.47 -3.70
CA GLN A 40 -1.44 14.77 -4.22
C GLN A 40 -2.95 14.81 -4.47
N VAL A 41 -3.54 13.65 -4.78
CA VAL A 41 -4.96 13.44 -4.98
C VAL A 41 -5.29 12.11 -4.33
N ASP A 42 -6.38 12.05 -3.56
CA ASP A 42 -6.90 10.77 -3.08
C ASP A 42 -7.74 10.09 -4.18
N PRO A 43 -7.49 8.81 -4.50
CA PRO A 43 -8.33 8.06 -5.41
C PRO A 43 -9.75 7.89 -4.84
N SER A 44 -10.76 7.82 -5.72
CA SER A 44 -12.13 7.50 -5.31
C SER A 44 -12.23 6.05 -4.81
N ALA A 45 -13.28 5.71 -4.07
CA ALA A 45 -13.51 4.33 -3.61
C ALA A 45 -13.54 3.31 -4.78
N GLU A 46 -14.13 3.69 -5.91
CA GLU A 46 -14.11 2.89 -7.14
C GLU A 46 -12.67 2.69 -7.66
N THR A 47 -11.87 3.75 -7.64
CA THR A 47 -10.46 3.70 -8.07
C THR A 47 -9.63 2.82 -7.13
N VAL A 48 -9.90 2.85 -5.82
CA VAL A 48 -9.24 1.98 -4.84
C VAL A 48 -9.52 0.51 -5.14
N ALA A 49 -10.77 0.16 -5.47
CA ALA A 49 -11.11 -1.19 -5.90
C ALA A 49 -10.37 -1.58 -7.19
N ASN A 50 -10.36 -0.70 -8.19
CA ASN A 50 -9.62 -0.90 -9.44
C ASN A 50 -8.11 -1.06 -9.21
N LEU A 51 -7.52 -0.30 -8.28
CA LEU A 51 -6.11 -0.41 -7.88
C LEU A 51 -5.81 -1.78 -7.29
N ALA A 52 -6.64 -2.26 -6.36
CA ALA A 52 -6.49 -3.58 -5.77
C ALA A 52 -6.59 -4.69 -6.82
N ASP A 53 -7.56 -4.59 -7.75
CA ASP A 53 -7.71 -5.54 -8.85
C ASP A 53 -6.52 -5.53 -9.82
N ALA A 54 -6.04 -4.35 -10.20
CA ALA A 54 -4.87 -4.21 -11.08
C ALA A 54 -3.61 -4.75 -10.42
N LEU A 55 -3.37 -4.42 -9.14
CA LEU A 55 -2.27 -5.00 -8.37
C LEU A 55 -2.38 -6.52 -8.34
N ARG A 56 -3.58 -7.07 -8.15
CA ARG A 56 -3.80 -8.52 -8.06
C ARG A 56 -3.47 -9.23 -9.37
N ARG A 57 -3.75 -8.58 -10.51
CA ARG A 57 -3.38 -9.09 -11.86
C ARG A 57 -1.88 -9.01 -12.12
N ILE A 58 -1.18 -8.00 -11.58
CA ILE A 58 0.27 -7.85 -11.73
C ILE A 58 1.01 -8.82 -10.82
N GLU A 59 0.67 -8.82 -9.54
CA GLU A 59 1.28 -9.61 -8.47
C GLU A 59 0.27 -9.74 -7.31
N PRO A 60 -0.31 -10.94 -7.07
CA PRO A 60 -1.33 -11.12 -6.05
C PRO A 60 -0.87 -10.71 -4.64
N GLY A 61 0.42 -10.90 -4.32
CA GLY A 61 0.96 -10.45 -3.03
C GLY A 61 0.93 -8.93 -2.84
N ALA A 62 1.13 -8.15 -3.91
CA ALA A 62 1.08 -6.69 -3.84
C ALA A 62 -0.33 -6.17 -3.56
N ALA A 63 -1.36 -6.84 -4.08
CA ALA A 63 -2.74 -6.49 -3.77
C ALA A 63 -3.09 -6.75 -2.31
N GLN A 64 -2.60 -7.86 -1.75
CA GLN A 64 -2.83 -8.17 -0.35
C GLN A 64 -2.21 -7.10 0.56
N VAL A 65 -0.94 -6.76 0.33
CA VAL A 65 -0.27 -5.67 1.06
C VAL A 65 -1.07 -4.37 0.93
N PHE A 66 -1.48 -4.00 -0.28
CA PHE A 66 -2.26 -2.78 -0.50
C PHE A 66 -3.56 -2.75 0.33
N ILE A 67 -4.31 -3.84 0.35
CA ILE A 67 -5.57 -3.96 1.10
C ILE A 67 -5.30 -3.89 2.61
N GLU A 68 -4.33 -4.65 3.10
CA GLU A 68 -3.95 -4.70 4.52
C GLU A 68 -3.53 -3.31 5.03
N THR A 69 -2.66 -2.60 4.30
CA THR A 69 -2.25 -1.24 4.65
C THR A 69 -3.43 -0.26 4.56
N PHE A 70 -4.29 -0.38 3.53
CA PHE A 70 -5.39 0.55 3.31
C PHE A 70 -6.45 0.49 4.41
N PHE A 71 -6.81 -0.72 4.86
CA PHE A 71 -7.76 -0.93 5.95
C PHE A 71 -7.14 -0.73 7.34
N GLY A 72 -5.83 -0.46 7.43
CA GLY A 72 -5.13 -0.30 8.69
C GLY A 72 -4.97 -1.61 9.45
N GLN A 73 -4.97 -2.75 8.74
CA GLN A 73 -4.56 -4.05 9.28
C GLN A 73 -3.05 -4.25 9.24
N SER A 74 -2.28 -3.15 9.08
CA SER A 74 -0.97 -3.13 9.71
C SER A 74 -1.20 -3.16 11.21
N GLU A 75 -1.42 -4.36 11.76
CA GLU A 75 -0.98 -4.64 13.12
C GLU A 75 0.44 -4.11 13.16
N THR A 76 0.55 -2.95 13.78
CA THR A 76 1.72 -2.48 14.47
C THR A 76 2.26 -3.69 15.23
N LEU A 77 3.15 -4.46 14.60
CA LEU A 77 4.19 -5.20 15.30
C LEU A 77 5.17 -4.14 15.84
N ASP A 78 4.64 -3.24 16.68
CA ASP A 78 5.40 -2.65 17.77
C ASP A 78 5.62 -3.80 18.75
N ASN A 79 6.58 -4.66 18.42
CA ASN A 79 7.19 -5.56 19.37
C ASN A 79 8.21 -4.73 20.20
N SER A 80 7.76 -3.60 20.74
CA SER A 80 8.49 -2.79 21.69
C SER A 80 8.10 -3.27 23.09
N GLY A 81 8.94 -4.12 23.68
CA GLY A 81 9.01 -4.29 25.13
C GLY A 81 8.34 -5.53 25.73
N LEU A 82 8.83 -6.72 25.38
CA LEU A 82 8.84 -7.86 26.31
C LEU A 82 10.26 -8.44 26.40
N GLY A 83 11.17 -7.65 26.97
CA GLY A 83 12.26 -8.15 27.83
C GLY A 83 11.99 -7.48 29.19
N SER A 84 11.65 -8.18 30.27
CA SER A 84 12.39 -9.25 30.94
C SER A 84 13.75 -8.77 31.47
N ASP A 85 13.73 -7.81 32.39
CA ASP A 85 14.76 -7.63 33.43
C ASP A 85 13.99 -7.11 34.66
N ASP A 86 13.51 -8.00 35.52
CA ASP A 86 14.14 -8.29 36.83
C ASP A 86 14.05 -7.09 37.79
N GLU A 87 12.87 -6.89 38.40
CA GLU A 87 12.80 -6.16 39.67
C GLU A 87 13.21 -7.11 40.79
N SER A 88 14.49 -7.02 41.15
CA SER A 88 15.03 -7.44 42.42
C SER A 88 14.92 -6.30 43.44
N ASP A 89 14.10 -6.49 44.49
CA ASP A 89 14.49 -6.31 45.92
C ASP A 89 13.49 -7.04 46.84
#